data_AF-A0A354ZDJ1-F1
#
_entry.id   AF-A0A354ZDJ1-F1
#
_cell.length_a   1.000
_cell.length_b   1.000
_cell.length_c   1.000
_cell.angle_alpha   90.00
_cell.angle_beta   90.00
_cell.angle_gamma   90.00
#
_symmetry.space_group_name_H-M   'P 1'
#
loop_
_entity.id
_entity.type
_entity.pdbx_description
1 polymer ?
#
loop_
_entity_poly.entity_id
_entity_poly.type
_entity_poly.pdbx_seq_one_letter_code
_entity_poly.pdbx_strand_id
1 'polypeptide(L)'
;MRRTRYFEADRQYQQKIRCLEDDLYSARCTIVELMPDNVQEIMNGHYSCISRQELYRWKHEVVEQIINLAGILSSEEGSYFSDRAYCPLCGQGTSSPYKRGFSVPEGLRRHLTGRCNSQQCMVMQAAMSLARDSWQSQYADAEKAEEAKKREELAQRRKSEVLYRTAPDLEPELIDERLSFGGTPRSKEELDWVEARLTNLGFQITWAGNVKSYTHEHGDFVVYADPRQSGRVGFSVFPKDHKRSRGRPRLGWTSFYMLDGWKKELREKYEVRVENAVSQLKKRQ
;
A
#
# COMPACT_ATOMS: atom_id res chain seq x y z
N MET A 1 -21.78 39.50 -21.44
CA MET A 1 -22.91 39.07 -20.57
C MET A 1 -23.00 37.57 -20.30
N ARG A 2 -22.58 36.64 -21.19
CA ARG A 2 -22.64 35.18 -20.88
C ARG A 2 -21.62 34.73 -19.81
N ARG A 3 -20.38 35.23 -19.81
CA ARG A 3 -19.35 34.86 -18.81
C ARG A 3 -19.74 35.22 -17.37
N THR A 4 -20.36 36.37 -17.14
CA THR A 4 -20.73 36.86 -15.81
C THR A 4 -21.75 35.94 -15.11
N ARG A 5 -22.73 35.40 -15.86
CA ARG A 5 -23.72 34.46 -15.34
C ARG A 5 -23.14 33.10 -14.94
N TYR A 6 -22.10 32.63 -15.63
CA TYR A 6 -21.41 31.38 -15.25
C TYR A 6 -20.61 31.54 -13.95
N PHE A 7 -19.97 32.71 -13.73
CA PHE A 7 -19.26 33.00 -12.48
C PHE A 7 -20.21 33.17 -11.28
N GLU A 8 -21.39 33.76 -11.48
CA GLU A 8 -22.40 33.91 -10.42
C GLU A 8 -23.01 32.56 -10.03
N ALA A 9 -23.32 31.70 -11.01
CA ALA A 9 -23.80 30.34 -10.76
C ALA A 9 -22.76 29.49 -10.01
N ASP A 10 -21.49 29.55 -10.44
CA ASP A 10 -20.39 28.87 -9.76
C ASP A 10 -20.28 29.31 -8.29
N ARG A 11 -20.31 30.63 -8.02
CA ARG A 11 -20.28 31.17 -6.65
C ARG A 11 -21.45 30.68 -5.79
N GLN A 12 -22.65 30.64 -6.35
CA GLN A 12 -23.84 30.13 -5.64
C GLN A 12 -23.72 28.63 -5.33
N TYR A 13 -23.20 27.83 -6.27
CA TYR A 13 -22.94 26.42 -6.02
C TYR A 13 -21.88 26.21 -4.94
N GLN A 14 -20.78 26.96 -4.99
CA GLN A 14 -19.73 26.89 -3.96
C GLN A 14 -20.27 27.26 -2.58
N GLN A 15 -21.11 28.30 -2.49
CA GLN A 15 -21.74 28.66 -1.22
C GLN A 15 -22.67 27.55 -0.71
N LYS A 16 -23.49 26.97 -1.60
CA LYS A 16 -24.39 25.87 -1.22
C LYS A 16 -23.62 24.62 -0.77
N ILE A 17 -22.51 24.30 -1.43
CA ILE A 17 -21.63 23.19 -1.04
C ILE A 17 -21.11 23.42 0.38
N ARG A 18 -20.58 24.61 0.68
CA ARG A 18 -20.10 24.94 2.04
C ARG A 18 -21.19 24.79 3.09
N CYS A 19 -22.39 25.32 2.85
CA CYS A 19 -23.49 25.16 3.79
C CYS A 19 -23.83 23.67 4.04
N LEU A 20 -23.85 22.85 2.98
CA LEU A 20 -24.10 21.41 3.13
C LEU A 20 -22.96 20.68 3.86
N GLU A 21 -21.71 21.12 3.67
CA GLU A 21 -20.54 20.59 4.39
C GLU A 21 -20.63 20.94 5.88
N ASP A 22 -20.99 22.19 6.22
CA ASP A 22 -21.19 22.66 7.59
C ASP A 22 -22.35 21.90 8.27
N ASP A 23 -23.50 21.78 7.59
CA ASP A 23 -24.66 21.04 8.11
C ASP A 23 -24.33 19.57 8.36
N LEU A 24 -23.58 18.94 7.44
CA LEU A 24 -23.15 17.55 7.55
C LEU A 24 -22.14 17.36 8.69
N TYR A 25 -21.23 18.33 8.88
CA TYR A 25 -20.31 18.35 10.02
C TYR A 25 -21.09 18.43 11.34
N SER A 26 -22.00 19.38 11.47
CA SER A 26 -22.86 19.52 12.65
C SER A 26 -23.67 18.26 12.93
N ALA A 27 -24.29 17.66 11.90
CA ALA A 27 -25.05 16.43 12.06
C ALA A 27 -24.19 15.26 12.58
N ARG A 28 -22.93 15.15 12.13
CA ARG A 28 -22.00 14.14 12.63
C ARG A 28 -21.60 14.38 14.08
N CYS A 29 -21.35 15.63 14.47
CA CYS A 29 -21.09 15.99 15.87
C CYS A 29 -22.27 15.59 16.74
N THR A 30 -23.49 15.97 16.34
CA THR A 30 -24.72 15.61 17.06
C THR A 30 -24.89 14.09 17.20
N ILE A 31 -24.60 13.29 16.16
CA ILE A 31 -24.66 11.83 16.25
C ILE A 31 -23.75 11.30 17.38
N VAL A 32 -22.54 11.85 17.51
CA VAL A 32 -21.59 11.43 18.55
C VAL A 32 -22.03 11.96 19.92
N GLU A 33 -22.41 13.23 20.02
CA GLU A 33 -22.84 13.89 21.27
C GLU A 33 -24.11 13.28 21.89
N LEU A 34 -24.96 12.63 21.08
CA LEU A 34 -26.14 11.93 21.58
C LEU A 34 -25.83 10.52 22.11
N MET A 35 -24.60 10.03 21.96
CA MET A 35 -24.21 8.74 22.51
C MET A 35 -24.00 8.82 24.04
N PRO A 36 -24.04 7.69 24.77
CA PRO A 36 -23.69 7.68 26.19
C PRO A 36 -22.25 8.19 26.44
N ASP A 37 -22.01 8.80 27.60
CA ASP A 37 -20.74 9.46 27.96
C ASP A 37 -19.50 8.58 27.72
N ASN A 38 -19.58 7.30 28.10
CA ASN A 38 -18.49 6.35 27.90
C ASN A 38 -18.18 6.12 26.41
N VAL A 39 -19.18 6.17 25.53
CA VAL A 39 -18.99 6.04 24.08
C VAL A 39 -18.46 7.36 23.49
N GLN A 40 -18.95 8.50 23.98
CA GLN A 40 -18.44 9.82 23.56
C GLN A 40 -16.95 9.96 23.83
N GLU A 41 -16.49 9.59 25.03
CA GLU A 41 -15.09 9.66 25.43
C GLU A 41 -14.20 8.84 24.48
N ILE A 42 -14.62 7.60 24.17
CA ILE A 42 -13.94 6.73 23.21
C ILE A 42 -13.86 7.38 21.81
N MET A 43 -14.97 7.95 21.34
CA MET A 43 -15.08 8.52 19.99
C MET A 43 -14.32 9.85 19.85
N ASN A 44 -14.25 10.65 20.91
CA ASN A 44 -13.56 11.94 20.91
C ASN A 44 -12.03 11.82 21.07
N GLY A 45 -11.49 10.63 21.33
CA GLY A 45 -10.03 10.41 21.41
C GLY A 45 -9.24 10.86 20.17
N HIS A 46 -9.90 10.96 19.01
CA HIS A 46 -9.25 11.38 17.75
C HIS A 46 -8.69 12.80 17.77
N TYR A 47 -9.18 13.70 18.64
CA TYR A 47 -8.66 15.06 18.76
C TYR A 47 -7.18 15.12 19.16
N SER A 48 -6.65 14.04 19.74
CA SER A 48 -5.23 13.93 20.10
C SER A 48 -4.34 13.35 19.00
N CYS A 49 -4.91 12.91 17.86
CA CYS A 49 -4.15 12.30 16.78
C CYS A 49 -3.46 13.36 15.92
N ILE A 50 -2.13 13.36 15.89
CA ILE A 50 -1.31 14.31 15.12
C ILE A 50 -0.80 13.74 13.80
N SER A 51 -0.97 12.44 13.56
CA SER A 51 -0.55 11.77 12.32
C SER A 51 -1.57 10.75 11.82
N ARG A 52 -1.48 10.40 10.52
CA ARG A 52 -2.31 9.32 9.94
C ARG A 52 -2.08 7.98 10.63
N GLN A 53 -0.85 7.68 11.04
CA GLN A 53 -0.53 6.44 11.74
C GLN A 53 -1.24 6.36 13.10
N GLU A 54 -1.27 7.47 13.83
CA GLU A 54 -2.03 7.56 15.09
C GLU A 54 -3.53 7.46 14.86
N LEU A 55 -4.07 8.09 13.81
CA LEU A 55 -5.47 7.94 13.44
C LEU A 55 -5.84 6.49 13.15
N TYR A 56 -4.96 5.73 12.47
CA TYR A 56 -5.16 4.29 12.24
C TYR A 56 -5.10 3.47 13.53
N ARG A 57 -4.18 3.81 14.43
CA ARG A 57 -4.05 3.18 15.75
C ARG A 57 -5.30 3.44 16.60
N TRP A 58 -5.70 4.70 16.72
CA TRP A 58 -6.93 5.12 17.40
C TRP A 58 -8.15 4.38 16.85
N LYS A 59 -8.30 4.30 15.52
CA LYS A 59 -9.39 3.54 14.90
C LYS A 59 -9.42 2.08 15.37
N HIS A 60 -8.26 1.42 15.43
CA HIS A 60 -8.19 0.05 15.91
C HIS A 60 -8.58 -0.06 17.38
N GLU A 61 -8.05 0.83 18.23
CA GLU A 61 -8.33 0.87 19.67
C GLU A 61 -9.80 1.14 19.98
N VAL A 62 -10.42 2.09 19.29
CA VAL A 62 -11.86 2.37 19.43
C VAL A 62 -12.70 1.16 19.08
N VAL A 63 -12.36 0.45 17.99
CA VAL A 63 -13.09 -0.77 17.60
C VAL A 63 -13.04 -1.81 18.72
N GLU A 64 -11.88 -2.03 19.34
CA GLU A 64 -11.76 -2.98 20.45
C GLU A 64 -12.58 -2.54 21.66
N GLN A 65 -12.49 -1.26 22.03
CA GLN A 65 -13.24 -0.73 23.17
C GLN A 65 -14.74 -0.86 22.96
N ILE A 66 -15.25 -0.57 21.75
CA ILE A 66 -16.67 -0.75 21.43
C ILE A 66 -17.08 -2.22 21.42
N ILE A 67 -16.24 -3.14 20.95
CA ILE A 67 -16.53 -4.58 21.02
C ILE A 67 -16.67 -5.02 22.48
N ASN A 68 -15.83 -4.50 23.38
CA ASN A 68 -15.87 -4.84 24.80
C ASN A 68 -17.12 -4.30 25.52
N LEU A 69 -17.77 -3.26 24.98
CA LEU A 69 -19.06 -2.77 25.48
C LEU A 69 -20.26 -3.61 25.01
N ALA A 70 -20.05 -4.58 24.11
CA ALA A 70 -21.14 -5.32 23.52
C ALA A 70 -21.75 -6.35 24.48
N GLY A 71 -23.03 -6.19 24.78
CA GLY A 71 -23.80 -7.19 25.52
C GLY A 71 -24.01 -8.46 24.69
N ILE A 72 -23.43 -9.57 25.14
CA ILE A 72 -23.60 -10.88 24.50
C ILE A 72 -25.05 -11.33 24.66
N LEU A 73 -25.67 -11.69 23.53
CA LEU A 73 -27.01 -12.27 23.48
C LEU A 73 -26.98 -13.69 24.05
N SER A 74 -28.04 -14.05 24.76
CA SER A 74 -28.24 -15.41 25.24
C SER A 74 -28.23 -16.43 24.08
N SER A 75 -27.95 -17.70 24.36
CA SER A 75 -27.94 -18.77 23.35
C SER A 75 -29.29 -18.98 22.66
N GLU A 76 -30.40 -18.63 23.33
CA GLU A 76 -31.78 -18.69 22.80
C GLU A 76 -32.09 -17.52 21.85
N GLU A 77 -31.49 -16.35 22.09
CA GLU A 77 -31.66 -15.14 21.27
C GLU A 77 -30.58 -14.99 20.20
N GLY A 78 -29.50 -15.78 20.31
CA GLY A 78 -28.32 -15.80 19.46
C GLY A 78 -28.26 -17.00 18.52
N SER A 79 -27.04 -17.38 18.12
CA SER A 79 -26.77 -18.59 17.34
C SER A 79 -26.18 -19.63 18.27
N TYR A 80 -26.68 -20.87 18.24
CA TYR A 80 -26.15 -21.98 19.05
C TYR A 80 -24.64 -22.19 18.87
N PHE A 81 -24.10 -21.77 17.73
CA PHE A 81 -22.71 -22.00 17.32
C PHE A 81 -21.72 -20.86 17.66
N SER A 82 -22.18 -19.68 18.10
CA SER A 82 -21.26 -18.56 18.36
C SER A 82 -21.90 -17.43 19.16
N ASP A 83 -21.14 -16.83 20.08
CA ASP A 83 -21.51 -15.61 20.78
C ASP A 83 -21.82 -14.47 19.80
N ARG A 84 -22.94 -13.79 20.05
CA ARG A 84 -23.47 -12.75 19.18
C ARG A 84 -23.91 -11.55 19.99
N ALA A 85 -23.77 -10.36 19.43
CA ALA A 85 -24.20 -9.12 20.06
C ALA A 85 -24.77 -8.15 19.02
N TYR A 86 -25.73 -7.32 19.41
CA TYR A 86 -26.07 -6.13 18.62
C TYR A 86 -24.92 -5.12 18.68
N CYS A 87 -24.82 -4.25 17.68
CA CYS A 87 -23.85 -3.17 17.71
C CYS A 87 -24.20 -2.20 18.86
N PRO A 88 -23.28 -1.92 19.80
CA PRO A 88 -23.55 -1.00 20.91
C PRO A 88 -23.81 0.44 20.47
N LEU A 89 -23.40 0.80 19.26
CA LEU A 89 -23.54 2.15 18.72
C LEU A 89 -24.87 2.36 18.01
N CYS A 90 -25.20 1.51 17.04
CA CYS A 90 -26.38 1.69 16.19
C CYS A 90 -27.54 0.74 16.52
N GLY A 91 -27.36 -0.18 17.47
CA GLY A 91 -28.33 -1.21 17.82
C GLY A 91 -28.61 -2.25 16.73
N GLN A 92 -27.95 -2.16 15.58
CA GLN A 92 -28.20 -3.05 14.45
C GLN A 92 -27.57 -4.44 14.66
N GLY A 93 -28.14 -5.43 13.96
CA GLY A 93 -27.62 -6.79 13.87
C GLY A 93 -27.30 -7.16 12.42
N THR A 94 -27.08 -8.46 12.19
CA THR A 94 -26.93 -8.99 10.82
C THR A 94 -28.23 -8.83 10.02
N SER A 95 -28.11 -8.71 8.70
CA SER A 95 -29.25 -8.68 7.77
C SER A 95 -29.90 -10.05 7.53
N SER A 96 -29.35 -11.13 8.11
CA SER A 96 -29.89 -12.48 7.95
C SER A 96 -31.19 -12.62 8.77
N PRO A 97 -32.29 -13.12 8.18
CA PRO A 97 -33.54 -13.32 8.92
C PRO A 97 -33.45 -14.44 9.96
N TYR A 98 -32.45 -15.32 9.85
CA TYR A 98 -32.28 -16.49 10.72
C TYR A 98 -31.32 -16.25 11.90
N LYS A 99 -30.70 -15.07 11.99
CA LYS A 99 -29.70 -14.79 13.01
C LYS A 99 -29.88 -13.38 13.54
N ARG A 100 -29.75 -13.22 14.86
CA ARG A 100 -29.75 -11.90 15.50
C ARG A 100 -28.32 -11.47 15.82
N GLY A 101 -28.06 -10.16 15.81
CA GLY A 101 -26.73 -9.59 16.11
C GLY A 101 -25.62 -9.94 15.12
N PHE A 102 -24.39 -9.54 15.46
CA PHE A 102 -23.14 -9.87 14.78
C PHE A 102 -22.37 -10.90 15.59
N SER A 103 -21.59 -11.77 14.94
CA SER A 103 -20.68 -12.68 15.64
C SER A 103 -19.58 -11.90 16.36
N VAL A 104 -19.30 -12.25 17.61
CA VAL A 104 -18.26 -11.58 18.43
C VAL A 104 -16.95 -12.39 18.38
N PRO A 105 -15.77 -11.74 18.24
CA PRO A 105 -15.58 -10.31 17.97
C PRO A 105 -15.63 -9.96 16.47
N GLU A 106 -15.36 -10.94 15.60
CA GLU A 106 -14.96 -10.66 14.22
C GLU A 106 -16.08 -10.11 13.33
N GLY A 107 -17.33 -10.53 13.55
CA GLY A 107 -18.48 -9.99 12.82
C GLY A 107 -18.75 -8.53 13.18
N LEU A 108 -18.66 -8.21 14.47
CA LEU A 108 -18.83 -6.85 14.96
C LEU A 108 -17.68 -5.95 14.52
N ARG A 109 -16.43 -6.45 14.54
CA ARG A 109 -15.25 -5.78 13.98
C ARG A 109 -15.46 -5.41 12.52
N ARG A 110 -15.97 -6.34 11.68
CA ARG A 110 -16.25 -6.07 10.26
C ARG A 110 -17.30 -4.98 10.07
N HIS A 111 -18.36 -5.00 10.87
CA HIS A 111 -19.40 -3.96 10.85
C HIS A 111 -18.86 -2.58 11.26
N LEU A 112 -18.08 -2.49 12.34
CA LEU A 112 -17.51 -1.22 12.79
C LEU A 112 -16.48 -0.66 11.80
N THR A 113 -15.70 -1.53 11.15
CA THR A 113 -14.63 -1.12 10.24
C THR A 113 -15.04 -0.97 8.78
N GLY A 114 -16.19 -1.51 8.37
CA GLY A 114 -16.64 -1.55 6.97
C GLY A 114 -15.84 -2.52 6.10
N ARG A 115 -15.29 -3.59 6.68
CA ARG A 115 -14.46 -4.59 5.95
C ARG A 115 -15.31 -5.74 5.41
N CYS A 116 -14.76 -6.47 4.43
CA CYS A 116 -15.36 -7.68 3.83
C CYS A 116 -16.77 -7.45 3.25
N ASN A 117 -16.99 -6.32 2.55
CA ASN A 117 -18.27 -5.94 1.95
C ASN A 117 -19.43 -5.76 2.95
N SER A 118 -19.14 -5.59 4.24
CA SER A 118 -20.14 -5.24 5.25
C SER A 118 -20.42 -3.74 5.25
N GLN A 119 -21.70 -3.36 5.38
CA GLN A 119 -22.09 -1.97 5.64
C GLN A 119 -21.47 -1.50 6.96
N GLN A 120 -20.78 -0.36 6.91
CA GLN A 120 -20.17 0.21 8.10
C GLN A 120 -21.25 0.73 9.06
N CYS A 121 -21.05 0.61 10.37
CA CYS A 121 -21.87 1.29 11.36
C CYS A 121 -21.92 2.80 11.09
N MET A 122 -23.11 3.39 10.99
CA MET A 122 -23.30 4.82 10.69
C MET A 122 -22.70 5.74 11.75
N VAL A 123 -22.82 5.39 13.04
CA VAL A 123 -22.21 6.15 14.15
C VAL A 123 -20.69 6.12 14.04
N MET A 124 -20.12 4.94 13.79
CA MET A 124 -18.68 4.78 13.59
C MET A 124 -18.21 5.53 12.34
N GLN A 125 -18.99 5.52 11.27
CA GLN A 125 -18.70 6.28 10.05
C GLN A 125 -18.70 7.79 10.31
N ALA A 126 -19.65 8.30 11.11
CA ALA A 126 -19.70 9.71 11.50
C ALA A 126 -18.44 10.10 12.29
N ALA A 127 -18.10 9.34 13.34
CA ALA A 127 -16.90 9.58 14.15
C ALA A 127 -15.61 9.53 13.31
N MET A 128 -15.48 8.54 12.42
CA MET A 128 -14.32 8.42 11.52
C MET A 128 -14.24 9.57 10.50
N SER A 129 -15.38 10.13 10.11
CA SER A 129 -15.43 11.28 9.20
C SER A 129 -15.00 12.56 9.93
N LEU A 130 -15.51 12.81 11.15
CA LEU A 130 -15.05 13.92 12.00
C LEU A 130 -13.55 13.87 12.24
N ALA A 131 -13.02 12.69 12.57
CA ALA A 131 -11.60 12.49 12.79
C ALA A 131 -10.77 12.80 11.54
N ARG A 132 -11.24 12.39 10.36
CA ARG A 132 -10.58 12.71 9.09
C ARG A 132 -10.64 14.20 8.78
N ASP A 133 -11.79 14.84 8.97
CA ASP A 133 -12.00 16.25 8.65
C ASP A 133 -11.14 17.14 9.56
N SER A 134 -11.10 16.83 10.86
CA SER A 134 -10.23 17.48 11.85
C SER A 134 -8.75 17.35 11.46
N TRP A 135 -8.30 16.13 11.14
CA TRP A 135 -6.93 15.90 10.70
C TRP A 135 -6.61 16.62 9.38
N GLN A 136 -7.53 16.58 8.41
CA GLN A 136 -7.36 17.21 7.10
C GLN A 136 -7.23 18.73 7.24
N SER A 137 -7.99 19.35 8.14
CA SER A 137 -7.91 20.78 8.42
C SER A 137 -6.60 21.19 9.11
N GLN A 138 -6.03 20.30 9.93
CA GLN A 138 -4.89 20.65 10.79
C GLN A 138 -3.52 20.26 10.18
N TYR A 139 -3.45 19.15 9.44
CA TYR A 139 -2.17 18.53 9.09
C TYR A 139 -1.98 18.25 7.60
N ALA A 140 -3.02 18.37 6.77
CA ALA A 140 -2.91 17.98 5.36
C ALA A 140 -1.87 18.81 4.59
N ASP A 141 -1.75 20.10 4.87
CA ASP A 141 -0.79 20.95 4.18
C ASP A 141 0.64 20.68 4.64
N ALA A 142 0.85 20.36 5.92
CA ALA A 142 2.15 19.94 6.44
C ALA A 142 2.59 18.60 5.81
N GLU A 143 1.68 17.63 5.70
CA GLU A 143 1.96 16.32 5.11
C GLU A 143 2.24 16.44 3.60
N LYS A 144 1.46 17.27 2.88
CA LYS A 144 1.74 17.59 1.47
C LYS A 144 3.10 18.25 1.29
N ALA A 145 3.48 19.17 2.19
CA ALA A 145 4.78 19.82 2.15
C ALA A 145 5.91 18.82 2.42
N GLU A 146 5.73 17.89 3.36
CA GLU A 146 6.69 16.82 3.64
C GLU A 146 6.80 15.83 2.46
N GLU A 147 5.69 15.40 1.86
CA GLU A 147 5.67 14.55 0.66
C GLU A 147 6.33 15.26 -0.54
N ALA A 148 6.05 16.56 -0.73
CA ALA A 148 6.68 17.36 -1.77
C ALA A 148 8.19 17.47 -1.55
N LYS A 149 8.64 17.71 -0.31
CA LYS A 149 10.05 17.73 0.06
C LYS A 149 10.72 16.39 -0.18
N LYS A 150 10.13 15.27 0.26
CA LYS A 150 10.63 13.91 0.00
C LYS A 150 10.74 13.62 -1.50
N ARG A 151 9.76 14.07 -2.28
CA ARG A 151 9.75 13.91 -3.74
C ARG A 151 10.83 14.75 -4.41
N GLU A 152 11.06 15.98 -3.93
CA GLU A 152 12.12 16.84 -4.41
C GLU A 152 13.50 16.28 -4.06
N GLU A 153 13.71 15.86 -2.81
CA GLU A 153 14.92 15.16 -2.37
C GLU A 153 15.18 13.92 -3.24
N LEU A 154 14.15 13.08 -3.46
CA LEU A 154 14.27 11.91 -4.34
C LEU A 154 14.61 12.30 -5.79
N ALA A 155 14.01 13.38 -6.31
CA ALA A 155 14.29 13.88 -7.65
C ALA A 155 15.71 14.44 -7.78
N GLN A 156 16.24 15.08 -6.73
CA GLN A 156 17.62 15.53 -6.65
C GLN A 156 18.58 14.34 -6.60
N ARG A 157 18.31 13.37 -5.71
CA ARG A 157 19.07 12.10 -5.62
C ARG A 157 19.13 11.38 -6.96
N ARG A 158 18.00 11.26 -7.67
CA ARG A 158 17.95 10.64 -9.01
C ARG A 158 18.75 11.39 -10.09
N LYS A 159 19.06 12.66 -9.91
CA LYS A 159 19.93 13.43 -10.82
C LYS A 159 21.43 13.27 -10.50
N SER A 160 21.77 13.09 -9.23
CA SER A 160 23.18 13.06 -8.76
C SER A 160 23.74 11.66 -8.52
N GLU A 161 22.92 10.71 -8.08
CA GLU A 161 23.32 9.36 -7.71
C GLU A 161 23.27 8.39 -8.90
N VAL A 162 23.95 7.25 -8.76
CA VAL A 162 23.90 6.17 -9.74
C VAL A 162 22.54 5.47 -9.67
N LEU A 163 21.90 5.35 -10.82
CA LEU A 163 20.65 4.61 -10.99
C LEU A 163 20.92 3.24 -11.60
N TYR A 164 20.07 2.27 -11.28
CA TYR A 164 20.21 0.89 -11.72
C TYR A 164 19.02 0.53 -12.59
N ARG A 165 19.29 0.11 -13.82
CA ARG A 165 18.26 -0.43 -14.72
C ARG A 165 18.26 -1.95 -14.62
N THR A 166 17.16 -2.49 -14.09
CA THR A 166 16.98 -3.92 -13.76
C THR A 166 15.99 -4.64 -14.69
N ALA A 167 15.38 -3.90 -15.61
CA ALA A 167 14.48 -4.39 -16.65
C ALA A 167 14.49 -3.43 -17.85
N PRO A 168 14.10 -3.88 -19.06
CA PRO A 168 14.08 -3.02 -20.25
C PRO A 168 12.97 -1.96 -20.22
N ASP A 169 11.86 -2.21 -19.52
CA ASP A 169 10.66 -1.36 -19.53
C ASP A 169 10.38 -0.65 -18.19
N LEU A 170 11.25 -0.83 -17.20
CA LEU A 170 11.18 -0.15 -15.91
C LEU A 170 12.08 1.09 -15.89
N GLU A 171 11.61 2.11 -15.18
CA GLU A 171 12.42 3.28 -14.85
C GLU A 171 13.63 2.86 -14.01
N PRO A 172 14.82 3.44 -14.26
CA PRO A 172 15.98 3.22 -13.40
C PRO A 172 15.70 3.67 -11.96
N GLU A 173 16.24 2.92 -11.01
CA GLU A 173 15.96 3.09 -9.58
C GLU A 173 17.25 3.32 -8.80
N LEU A 174 17.18 4.04 -7.67
CA LEU A 174 18.32 4.18 -6.76
C LEU A 174 18.67 2.84 -6.09
N ILE A 175 19.82 2.81 -5.40
CA ILE A 175 20.34 1.62 -4.73
C ILE A 175 19.40 1.09 -3.62
N ASP A 176 18.65 1.98 -2.96
CA ASP A 176 17.75 1.72 -1.84
C ASP A 176 16.27 1.61 -2.25
N GLU A 177 15.95 1.88 -3.52
CA GLU A 177 14.57 1.86 -4.00
C GLU A 177 14.07 0.43 -4.29
N ARG A 178 12.84 0.14 -3.82
CA ARG A 178 12.07 -1.08 -4.10
C ARG A 178 12.81 -2.41 -3.85
N LEU A 179 13.71 -2.42 -2.87
CA LEU A 179 14.38 -3.64 -2.46
C LEU A 179 13.38 -4.68 -1.94
N SER A 180 13.52 -5.91 -2.42
CA SER A 180 12.59 -6.99 -2.13
C SER A 180 12.68 -7.45 -0.67
N PHE A 181 11.52 -7.64 -0.02
CA PHE A 181 11.37 -8.18 1.34
C PHE A 181 12.15 -7.43 2.44
N GLY A 182 12.27 -6.10 2.35
CA GLY A 182 13.01 -5.31 3.35
C GLY A 182 14.53 -5.53 3.27
N GLY A 183 15.03 -5.91 2.10
CA GLY A 183 16.47 -6.06 1.86
C GLY A 183 17.24 -4.78 2.13
N THR A 184 18.46 -4.91 2.63
CA THR A 184 19.38 -3.79 2.82
C THR A 184 20.10 -3.48 1.51
N PRO A 185 20.31 -2.19 1.18
CA PRO A 185 21.14 -1.81 0.04
C PRO A 185 22.59 -2.22 0.30
N ARG A 186 23.30 -2.61 -0.76
CA ARG A 186 24.73 -2.93 -0.69
C ARG A 186 25.58 -1.70 -0.36
N SER A 187 26.68 -1.90 0.36
CA SER A 187 27.75 -0.89 0.46
C SER A 187 28.50 -0.74 -0.87
N LYS A 188 29.36 0.28 -0.95
CA LYS A 188 30.20 0.49 -2.14
C LYS A 188 31.14 -0.68 -2.38
N GLU A 189 31.76 -1.21 -1.33
CA GLU A 189 32.69 -2.34 -1.39
C GLU A 189 31.97 -3.64 -1.80
N GLU A 190 30.76 -3.85 -1.28
CA GLU A 190 29.92 -4.99 -1.67
C GLU A 190 29.49 -4.90 -3.14
N LEU A 191 29.21 -3.69 -3.64
CA LEU A 191 28.94 -3.47 -5.06
C LEU A 191 30.16 -3.81 -5.91
N ASP A 192 31.34 -3.27 -5.60
CA ASP A 192 32.56 -3.55 -6.37
C ASP A 192 32.85 -5.06 -6.44
N TRP A 193 32.65 -5.77 -5.32
CA TRP A 193 32.76 -7.23 -5.28
C TRP A 193 31.74 -7.93 -6.19
N VAL A 194 30.47 -7.50 -6.15
CA VAL A 194 29.43 -8.16 -6.95
C VAL A 194 29.55 -7.83 -8.44
N GLU A 195 30.11 -6.67 -8.78
CA GLU A 195 30.41 -6.29 -10.16
C GLU A 195 31.52 -7.15 -10.75
N ALA A 196 32.59 -7.40 -9.98
CA ALA A 196 33.61 -8.36 -10.37
C ALA A 196 33.00 -9.76 -10.58
N ARG A 197 32.07 -10.16 -9.70
CA ARG A 197 31.35 -11.43 -9.83
C ARG A 197 30.46 -11.48 -11.07
N LEU A 198 29.72 -10.41 -11.39
CA LEU A 198 28.88 -10.32 -12.58
C LEU A 198 29.71 -10.33 -13.87
N THR A 199 30.85 -9.64 -13.86
CA THR A 199 31.82 -9.66 -14.97
C THR A 199 32.33 -11.08 -15.21
N ASN A 200 32.67 -11.82 -14.15
CA ASN A 200 33.07 -13.23 -14.24
C ASN A 200 31.95 -14.16 -14.73
N LEU A 201 30.68 -13.77 -14.56
CA LEU A 201 29.51 -14.47 -15.14
C LEU A 201 29.21 -14.05 -16.58
N GLY A 202 30.02 -13.16 -17.17
CA GLY A 202 29.87 -12.71 -18.56
C GLY A 202 28.89 -11.55 -18.76
N PHE A 203 28.46 -10.87 -17.70
CA PHE A 203 27.60 -9.69 -17.84
C PHE A 203 28.38 -8.51 -18.41
N GLN A 204 27.75 -7.82 -19.35
CA GLN A 204 28.20 -6.52 -19.85
C GLN A 204 27.68 -5.42 -18.93
N ILE A 205 28.58 -4.53 -18.51
CA ILE A 205 28.26 -3.36 -17.70
C ILE A 205 28.22 -2.15 -18.62
N THR A 206 27.06 -1.52 -18.75
CA THR A 206 26.89 -0.34 -19.61
C THR A 206 26.46 0.88 -18.78
N TRP A 207 26.94 2.04 -19.19
CA TRP A 207 26.61 3.33 -18.59
C TRP A 207 25.90 4.23 -19.60
N ALA A 208 24.75 4.79 -19.22
CA ALA A 208 24.02 5.78 -19.98
C ALA A 208 23.72 6.98 -19.06
N GLY A 209 24.60 7.98 -19.08
CA GLY A 209 24.58 9.04 -18.07
C GLY A 209 24.90 8.49 -16.68
N ASN A 210 24.04 8.75 -15.70
CA ASN A 210 24.13 8.17 -14.35
C ASN A 210 23.42 6.81 -14.21
N VAL A 211 22.90 6.23 -15.29
CA VAL A 211 22.21 4.93 -15.27
C VAL A 211 23.19 3.82 -15.62
N LYS A 212 23.28 2.83 -14.73
CA LYS A 212 24.08 1.62 -14.86
C LYS A 212 23.18 0.41 -15.10
N SER A 213 23.57 -0.44 -16.05
CA SER A 213 22.90 -1.71 -16.31
C SER A 213 23.88 -2.85 -16.46
N TYR A 214 23.42 -4.04 -16.06
CA TYR A 214 24.16 -5.29 -16.13
C TYR A 214 23.35 -6.24 -16.98
N THR A 215 23.80 -6.48 -18.21
CA THR A 215 23.07 -7.29 -19.18
C THR A 215 23.89 -8.47 -19.66
N HIS A 216 23.26 -9.63 -19.79
CA HIS A 216 23.86 -10.81 -20.40
C HIS A 216 22.93 -11.34 -21.50
N GLU A 217 23.42 -11.37 -22.74
CA GLU A 217 22.66 -11.93 -23.86
C GLU A 217 22.69 -13.46 -23.82
N HIS A 218 21.54 -14.09 -24.04
CA HIS A 218 21.42 -15.55 -24.13
C HIS A 218 20.43 -15.91 -25.25
N GLY A 219 20.96 -16.11 -26.47
CA GLY A 219 20.14 -16.40 -27.65
C GLY A 219 19.13 -15.30 -27.95
N ASP A 220 17.85 -15.67 -27.99
CA ASP A 220 16.71 -14.75 -28.19
C ASP A 220 16.26 -14.04 -26.90
N PHE A 221 17.02 -14.18 -25.81
CA PHE A 221 16.70 -13.60 -24.50
C PHE A 221 17.83 -12.68 -24.02
N VAL A 222 17.46 -11.75 -23.15
CA VAL A 222 18.37 -10.86 -22.42
C VAL A 222 18.12 -11.00 -20.92
N VAL A 223 19.19 -11.15 -20.15
CA VAL A 223 19.15 -11.24 -18.70
C VAL A 223 19.63 -9.91 -18.11
N TYR A 224 18.80 -9.29 -17.28
CA TYR A 224 19.19 -8.13 -16.47
C TYR A 224 19.52 -8.59 -15.06
N ALA A 225 20.66 -8.15 -14.52
CA ALA A 225 21.01 -8.37 -13.11
C ALA A 225 20.64 -7.17 -12.24
N ASP A 226 20.12 -7.43 -11.05
CA ASP A 226 19.89 -6.47 -9.98
C ASP A 226 20.89 -6.73 -8.83
N PRO A 227 21.99 -5.95 -8.78
CA PRO A 227 23.01 -6.07 -7.74
C PRO A 227 22.76 -5.16 -6.52
N ARG A 228 21.59 -4.55 -6.36
CA ARG A 228 21.42 -3.55 -5.29
C ARG A 228 21.25 -4.14 -3.90
N GLN A 229 20.62 -5.31 -3.81
CA GLN A 229 20.29 -5.94 -2.52
C GLN A 229 21.47 -6.73 -1.97
N SER A 230 21.81 -6.55 -0.69
CA SER A 230 22.83 -7.37 -0.02
C SER A 230 22.35 -8.82 0.19
N GLY A 231 23.27 -9.78 0.13
CA GLY A 231 23.02 -11.21 0.34
C GLY A 231 22.57 -11.99 -0.90
N ARG A 232 22.17 -11.31 -1.99
CA ARG A 232 21.80 -11.97 -3.25
C ARG A 232 21.92 -11.06 -4.47
N VAL A 233 21.96 -11.67 -5.65
CA VAL A 233 21.78 -10.97 -6.93
C VAL A 233 20.49 -11.46 -7.57
N GLY A 234 19.59 -10.54 -7.89
CA GLY A 234 18.38 -10.84 -8.64
C GLY A 234 18.67 -10.87 -10.14
N PHE A 235 17.99 -11.74 -10.87
CA PHE A 235 18.10 -11.81 -12.32
C PHE A 235 16.70 -11.86 -12.93
N SER A 236 16.49 -11.04 -13.95
CA SER A 236 15.24 -10.95 -14.69
C SER A 236 15.52 -11.27 -16.16
N VAL A 237 14.82 -12.28 -16.69
CA VAL A 237 15.01 -12.80 -18.05
C VAL A 237 13.85 -12.35 -18.92
N PHE A 238 14.17 -11.68 -20.03
CA PHE A 238 13.23 -11.14 -20.99
C PHE A 238 13.52 -11.66 -22.40
N PRO A 239 12.51 -11.90 -23.25
CA PRO A 239 12.70 -12.02 -24.70
C PRO A 239 13.32 -10.74 -25.28
N LYS A 240 14.18 -10.83 -26.30
CA LYS A 240 14.77 -9.66 -26.97
C LYS A 240 13.73 -8.77 -27.65
N ASP A 241 12.64 -9.37 -28.12
CA ASP A 241 11.48 -8.70 -28.71
C ASP A 241 10.46 -8.23 -27.67
N HIS A 242 10.83 -8.20 -26.38
CA HIS A 242 9.94 -7.81 -25.30
C HIS A 242 9.34 -6.42 -25.53
N LYS A 243 8.01 -6.39 -25.64
CA LYS A 243 7.21 -5.16 -25.70
C LYS A 243 6.35 -5.05 -24.45
N ARG A 244 6.34 -3.86 -23.86
CA ARG A 244 5.51 -3.53 -22.70
C ARG A 244 4.03 -3.75 -23.05
N SER A 245 3.43 -4.83 -22.53
CA SER A 245 1.99 -5.08 -22.69
C SER A 245 1.21 -4.19 -21.73
N ARG A 246 0.33 -3.34 -22.27
CA ARG A 246 -0.50 -2.41 -21.47
C ARG A 246 -1.65 -3.10 -20.70
N GLY A 247 -1.85 -4.40 -20.85
CA GLY A 247 -3.10 -5.04 -20.40
C GLY A 247 -3.01 -6.43 -19.77
N ARG A 248 -1.84 -7.07 -19.68
CA ARG A 248 -1.72 -8.39 -19.03
C ARG A 248 -0.59 -8.43 -18.00
N PRO A 249 -0.87 -8.79 -16.74
CA PRO A 249 0.19 -8.99 -15.77
C PRO A 249 1.00 -10.24 -16.13
N ARG A 250 2.32 -10.09 -16.25
CA ARG A 250 3.32 -11.16 -16.02
C ARG A 250 3.50 -12.27 -17.06
N LEU A 251 3.10 -12.11 -18.31
CA LEU A 251 3.34 -13.15 -19.34
C LEU A 251 4.67 -13.04 -20.11
N GLY A 252 5.46 -11.98 -19.90
CA GLY A 252 6.61 -11.67 -20.77
C GLY A 252 8.00 -11.85 -20.16
N TRP A 253 8.14 -12.29 -18.91
CA TRP A 253 9.44 -12.42 -18.24
C TRP A 253 9.38 -13.38 -17.04
N THR A 254 10.54 -13.84 -16.59
CA THR A 254 10.71 -14.66 -15.39
C THR A 254 11.94 -14.20 -14.62
N SER A 255 12.04 -14.58 -13.35
CA SER A 255 13.14 -14.17 -12.50
C SER A 255 13.67 -15.30 -11.64
N PHE A 256 14.94 -15.21 -11.31
CA PHE A 256 15.59 -16.04 -10.30
C PHE A 256 16.58 -15.20 -9.51
N TYR A 257 17.21 -15.78 -8.50
CA TYR A 257 18.27 -15.13 -7.75
C TYR A 257 19.43 -16.10 -7.50
N MET A 258 20.60 -15.53 -7.22
CA MET A 258 21.76 -16.25 -6.71
C MET A 258 22.17 -15.65 -5.37
N LEU A 259 22.51 -16.50 -4.39
CA LEU A 259 22.96 -16.03 -3.08
C LEU A 259 24.44 -15.66 -3.12
N ASP A 260 24.79 -14.64 -2.33
CA ASP A 260 26.19 -14.19 -2.21
C ASP A 260 27.07 -15.27 -1.60
N GLY A 261 26.53 -16.05 -0.65
CA GLY A 261 27.21 -17.15 0.02
C GLY A 261 27.57 -18.33 -0.89
N TRP A 262 27.10 -18.39 -2.14
CA TRP A 262 27.55 -19.41 -3.08
C TRP A 262 28.97 -19.09 -3.56
N LYS A 263 29.89 -20.05 -3.42
CA LYS A 263 31.32 -19.87 -3.77
C LYS A 263 31.82 -20.81 -4.87
N LYS A 264 31.18 -21.97 -5.04
CA LYS A 264 31.59 -23.01 -6.01
C LYS A 264 30.61 -23.09 -7.18
N GLU A 265 31.14 -23.36 -8.37
CA GLU A 265 30.38 -23.63 -9.62
C GLU A 265 29.39 -22.50 -9.94
N LEU A 266 29.81 -21.25 -9.74
CA LEU A 266 28.91 -20.10 -9.91
C LEU A 266 28.36 -19.99 -11.32
N ARG A 267 29.20 -20.23 -12.31
CA ARG A 267 28.83 -20.18 -13.72
C ARG A 267 27.81 -21.26 -14.09
N GLU A 268 28.08 -22.51 -13.75
CA GLU A 268 27.16 -23.62 -14.01
C GLU A 268 25.80 -23.40 -13.32
N LYS A 269 25.81 -22.96 -12.06
CA LYS A 269 24.58 -22.63 -11.31
C LYS A 269 23.79 -21.48 -11.91
N TYR A 270 24.47 -20.53 -12.53
CA TYR A 270 23.85 -19.43 -13.26
C TYR A 270 23.24 -19.94 -14.57
N GLU A 271 24.03 -20.63 -15.39
CA GLU A 271 23.60 -21.15 -16.70
C GLU A 271 22.38 -22.05 -16.58
N VAL A 272 22.39 -23.02 -15.65
CA VAL A 272 21.24 -23.90 -15.37
C VAL A 272 19.98 -23.10 -14.98
N ARG A 273 20.13 -22.00 -14.23
CA ARG A 273 18.98 -21.17 -13.84
C ARG A 273 18.46 -20.35 -15.00
N VAL A 274 19.33 -19.82 -15.85
CA VAL A 274 18.93 -19.11 -17.07
C VAL A 274 18.21 -20.06 -18.02
N GLU A 275 18.72 -21.28 -18.23
CA GLU A 275 18.07 -22.29 -19.07
C GLU A 275 16.69 -22.68 -18.55
N ASN A 276 16.54 -22.87 -17.25
CA ASN A 276 15.25 -23.12 -16.61
C ASN A 276 14.29 -21.94 -16.80
N ALA A 277 14.77 -20.71 -16.63
CA ALA A 277 14.00 -19.50 -16.85
C ALA A 277 13.53 -19.36 -18.31
N VAL A 278 14.44 -19.56 -19.28
CA VAL A 278 14.12 -19.56 -20.71
C VAL A 278 13.11 -20.65 -21.06
N SER A 279 13.29 -21.85 -20.52
CA SER A 279 12.35 -22.97 -20.74
C SER A 279 10.96 -22.67 -20.20
N GLN A 280 10.85 -22.01 -19.04
CA GLN A 280 9.56 -21.57 -18.50
C GLN A 280 8.89 -20.51 -19.38
N LEU A 281 9.67 -19.58 -19.96
CA LEU A 281 9.14 -18.57 -20.87
C LEU A 281 8.63 -19.16 -22.17
N LYS A 282 9.40 -20.08 -22.78
CA LYS A 282 8.99 -20.78 -24.00
C LYS A 282 7.70 -21.60 -23.81
N LYS A 283 7.45 -22.14 -22.61
CA LYS A 283 6.20 -22.85 -22.28
C LYS A 283 4.97 -21.94 -22.13
N ARG A 284 5.18 -20.63 -21.94
CA ARG A 284 4.10 -19.64 -21.72
C ARG A 284 3.73 -18.87 -22.98
N GLN A 285 4.57 -18.93 -24.02
CA GLN A 285 4.31 -18.41 -25.37
C GLN A 285 3.45 -19.42 -26.14
#